data_AF-A0A3N9N001-F1
#
_entry.id   AF-A0A3N9N001-F1
#
_cell.length_a   1.000
_cell.length_b   1.000
_cell.length_c   1.000
_cell.angle_alpha   90.00
_cell.angle_beta   90.00
_cell.angle_gamma   90.00
#
_symmetry.space_group_name_H-M   'P 1'
#
loop_
_entity.id
_entity.type
_entity.pdbx_description
1 polymer ?
#
loop_
_entity_poly.entity_id
_entity_poly.type
_entity_poly.pdbx_seq_one_letter_code
_entity_poly.pdbx_strand_id
1 'polypeptide(L)'
;MKRTILTMSLLVICLFSTLCYGLIGSGTSGDPYLIGSMDDFNEFRSSSSYWAGHVRLDCELDFTGVTFYSSCISDFSGVFDGNHQPIRNLRFDNYSENVGFFGSAYSAEIYDVDFIAPDAEGYMGFGILCGYAETSIIRHCTVTDMKMMAHRYAGGIAGYDSGSTITGCVVSGEITG
;
A
#
# COMPACT_ATOMS: atom_id res chain seq x y z
N MET A 1 50.13 48.55 -16.14
CA MET A 1 49.40 47.86 -15.05
C MET A 1 47.99 48.42 -15.00
N LYS A 2 46.87 47.71 -15.04
CA LYS A 2 46.49 46.30 -15.20
C LYS A 2 45.08 46.36 -15.82
N ARG A 3 44.77 45.54 -16.83
CA ARG A 3 43.40 45.39 -17.36
C ARG A 3 42.68 44.36 -16.49
N THR A 4 41.65 44.78 -15.77
CA THR A 4 40.78 43.91 -14.98
C THR A 4 39.78 43.25 -15.93
N ILE A 5 39.89 41.93 -16.12
CA ILE A 5 38.93 41.12 -16.87
C ILE A 5 37.89 40.64 -15.86
N LEU A 6 36.64 41.04 -16.07
CA LEU A 6 35.48 40.60 -15.30
C LEU A 6 34.96 39.30 -15.93
N THR A 7 35.19 38.15 -15.31
CA THR A 7 34.57 36.89 -15.77
C THR A 7 33.19 36.77 -15.15
N MET A 8 32.15 36.99 -15.96
CA MET A 8 30.77 36.62 -15.65
C MET A 8 30.66 35.10 -15.61
N SER A 9 30.63 34.53 -14.41
CA SER A 9 30.22 33.15 -14.18
C SER A 9 28.71 33.04 -14.42
N LEU A 10 28.34 32.35 -15.50
CA LEU A 10 26.96 32.03 -15.84
C LEU A 10 26.42 30.99 -14.83
N LEU A 11 25.58 31.44 -13.91
CA LEU A 11 24.85 30.57 -12.99
C LEU A 11 23.77 29.84 -13.81
N VAL A 12 24.00 28.56 -14.12
CA VAL A 12 22.97 27.68 -14.66
C VAL A 12 22.00 27.39 -13.51
N ILE A 13 20.92 28.17 -13.44
CA ILE A 13 19.78 27.83 -12.58
C ILE A 13 19.07 26.68 -13.28
N CYS A 14 19.41 25.45 -12.89
CA CYS A 14 18.56 24.30 -13.14
C CYS A 14 17.22 24.58 -12.42
N LEU A 15 16.27 25.13 -13.18
CA LEU A 15 14.86 25.05 -12.82
C LEU A 15 14.54 23.55 -12.79
N PHE A 16 14.63 22.94 -11.60
CA PHE A 16 13.88 21.74 -11.33
C PHE A 16 12.42 22.17 -11.47
N SER A 17 11.87 22.07 -12.68
CA SER A 17 10.45 21.87 -12.84
C SER A 17 10.15 20.70 -11.91
N THR A 18 9.38 20.95 -10.85
CA THR A 18 8.71 19.87 -10.14
C THR A 18 7.79 19.25 -11.17
N LEU A 19 8.33 18.32 -11.96
CA LEU A 19 7.53 17.34 -12.66
C LEU A 19 6.67 16.75 -11.55
N CYS A 20 5.37 16.99 -11.66
CA CYS A 20 4.38 16.23 -10.91
C CYS A 20 4.75 14.77 -11.17
N TYR A 21 5.40 14.12 -10.20
CA TYR A 21 5.81 12.73 -10.31
C TYR A 21 4.57 11.92 -10.01
N GLY A 22 3.67 11.84 -10.99
CA GLY A 22 2.47 11.02 -10.93
C GLY A 22 2.78 9.61 -11.39
N LEU A 23 1.97 8.65 -10.93
CA LEU A 23 2.05 7.28 -11.40
C LEU A 23 1.83 7.19 -12.92
N ILE A 24 2.52 6.25 -13.55
CA ILE A 24 2.27 5.91 -14.96
C ILE A 24 0.88 5.27 -15.06
N GLY A 25 0.13 5.65 -16.10
CA GLY A 25 -1.23 5.18 -16.35
C GLY A 25 -2.28 6.23 -15.98
N SER A 26 -3.52 6.02 -16.43
CA SER A 26 -4.64 6.93 -16.21
C SER A 26 -5.63 6.45 -15.14
N GLY A 27 -5.37 5.29 -14.54
CA GLY A 27 -6.23 4.69 -13.51
C GLY A 27 -7.51 4.05 -14.07
N THR A 28 -7.54 3.77 -15.37
CA THR A 28 -8.66 3.08 -16.01
C THR A 28 -8.38 1.58 -16.12
N SER A 29 -9.40 0.76 -16.37
CA SER A 29 -9.21 -0.70 -16.51
C SER A 29 -8.28 -1.10 -17.65
N GLY A 30 -8.21 -0.30 -18.72
CA GLY A 30 -7.30 -0.53 -19.86
C GLY A 30 -5.92 0.12 -19.70
N ASP A 31 -5.75 0.98 -18.70
CA ASP A 31 -4.53 1.75 -18.45
C ASP A 31 -4.43 2.08 -16.94
N PRO A 32 -4.17 1.06 -16.10
CA PRO A 32 -4.13 1.21 -14.65
C PRO A 32 -2.92 2.04 -14.21
N TYR A 33 -3.00 2.65 -13.04
CA TYR A 33 -1.84 3.23 -12.38
C TYR A 33 -0.85 2.12 -12.01
N LEU A 34 0.42 2.27 -12.38
CA LEU A 34 1.45 1.26 -12.14
C LEU A 34 2.31 1.64 -10.94
N ILE A 35 2.47 0.70 -10.01
CA ILE A 35 3.45 0.77 -8.92
C ILE A 35 4.66 -0.06 -9.36
N GLY A 36 5.64 0.58 -9.99
CA GLY A 36 6.84 -0.07 -10.52
C GLY A 36 8.06 0.04 -9.61
N SER A 37 7.96 0.76 -8.50
CA SER A 37 9.04 1.00 -7.55
C SER A 37 8.52 1.36 -6.15
N MET A 38 9.40 1.41 -5.17
CA MET A 38 9.07 1.91 -3.82
C MET A 38 8.71 3.40 -3.84
N ASP A 39 9.28 4.20 -4.75
CA ASP A 39 8.93 5.61 -4.91
C ASP A 39 7.51 5.77 -5.45
N ASP A 40 7.11 4.93 -6.41
CA ASP A 40 5.73 4.87 -6.90
C ASP A 40 4.76 4.45 -5.78
N PHE A 41 5.14 3.47 -4.95
CA PHE A 41 4.32 3.09 -3.82
C PHE A 41 4.15 4.24 -2.82
N ASN A 42 5.23 4.99 -2.56
CA ASN A 42 5.19 6.18 -1.70
C ASN A 42 4.30 7.28 -2.28
N GLU A 43 4.35 7.53 -3.59
CA GLU A 43 3.45 8.44 -4.29
C GLU A 43 2.00 7.97 -4.16
N PHE A 44 1.71 6.70 -4.50
CA PHE A 44 0.39 6.08 -4.41
C PHE A 44 -0.25 6.26 -3.04
N ARG A 45 0.49 5.96 -1.97
CA ARG A 45 -0.04 6.07 -0.61
C ARG A 45 -0.14 7.50 -0.08
N SER A 46 0.48 8.47 -0.75
CA SER A 46 0.48 9.87 -0.31
C SER A 46 -0.64 10.70 -0.93
N SER A 47 -1.25 10.22 -2.02
CA SER A 47 -2.30 10.93 -2.74
C SER A 47 -3.55 10.08 -2.93
N SER A 48 -4.65 10.55 -2.34
CA SER A 48 -5.96 9.89 -2.47
C SER A 48 -6.55 9.95 -3.88
N SER A 49 -5.95 10.71 -4.81
CA SER A 49 -6.38 10.77 -6.21
C SER A 49 -6.30 9.42 -6.94
N TYR A 50 -5.50 8.49 -6.42
CA TYR A 50 -5.31 7.16 -7.03
C TYR A 50 -6.29 6.11 -6.49
N TRP A 51 -6.87 6.31 -5.31
CA TRP A 51 -7.50 5.23 -4.51
C TRP A 51 -8.89 4.78 -4.99
N ALA A 52 -9.48 5.51 -5.93
CA ALA A 52 -10.71 5.11 -6.62
C ALA A 52 -10.45 4.55 -8.04
N GLY A 53 -9.18 4.55 -8.49
CA GLY A 53 -8.79 4.09 -9.81
C GLY A 53 -8.44 2.60 -9.86
N HIS A 54 -8.08 2.13 -11.05
CA HIS A 54 -7.42 0.84 -11.25
C HIS A 54 -5.92 0.99 -11.02
N VAL A 55 -5.35 0.14 -10.18
CA VAL A 55 -3.94 0.17 -9.77
C VAL A 55 -3.38 -1.24 -9.91
N ARG A 56 -2.17 -1.38 -10.45
CA ARG A 56 -1.45 -2.65 -10.53
C ARG A 56 -0.08 -2.54 -9.89
N LEU A 57 0.28 -3.52 -9.08
CA LEU A 57 1.61 -3.66 -8.54
C LEU A 57 2.52 -4.40 -9.54
N ASP A 58 3.60 -3.76 -9.99
CA ASP A 58 4.54 -4.30 -10.98
C ASP A 58 5.95 -4.51 -10.40
N CYS A 59 6.12 -4.32 -9.10
CA CYS A 59 7.37 -4.56 -8.39
C CYS A 59 7.17 -5.23 -7.04
N GLU A 60 8.22 -5.88 -6.55
CA GLU A 60 8.30 -6.31 -5.16
C GLU A 60 8.40 -5.08 -4.24
N LEU A 61 7.61 -5.10 -3.16
CA LEU A 61 7.71 -4.16 -2.05
C LEU A 61 8.34 -4.86 -0.86
N ASP A 62 9.53 -4.43 -0.44
CA ASP A 62 10.18 -4.93 0.77
C ASP A 62 10.25 -3.82 1.83
N PHE A 63 9.56 -4.04 2.95
CA PHE A 63 9.47 -3.10 4.07
C PHE A 63 10.45 -3.42 5.19
N THR A 64 11.51 -4.19 4.93
CA THR A 64 12.56 -4.47 5.92
C THR A 64 13.06 -3.18 6.59
N GLY A 65 12.95 -3.14 7.93
CA GLY A 65 13.39 -2.00 8.73
C GLY A 65 12.41 -0.80 8.75
N VAL A 66 11.26 -0.92 8.10
CA VAL A 66 10.18 0.08 8.13
C VAL A 66 9.09 -0.39 9.10
N THR A 67 8.61 0.51 9.95
CA THR A 67 7.45 0.28 10.81
C THR A 67 6.37 1.30 10.48
N PHE A 68 5.16 0.81 10.20
CA PHE A 68 4.00 1.63 9.94
C PHE A 68 3.19 1.83 11.24
N TYR A 69 2.98 3.11 11.59
CA TYR A 69 2.17 3.55 12.73
C TYR A 69 0.74 3.95 12.32
N SER A 70 0.39 3.70 11.06
CA SER A 70 -0.92 3.89 10.44
C SER A 70 -1.07 2.85 9.34
N SER A 71 -2.29 2.62 8.85
CA SER A 71 -2.49 1.86 7.60
C SER A 71 -1.68 2.46 6.46
N CYS A 72 -1.19 1.62 5.53
CA CYS A 72 -0.36 2.12 4.43
C CYS A 72 -1.17 3.03 3.51
N ILE A 73 -2.38 2.59 3.15
CA ILE A 73 -3.40 3.33 2.43
C ILE A 73 -4.61 3.47 3.36
N SER A 74 -5.11 4.68 3.62
CA SER A 74 -6.17 4.85 4.64
C SER A 74 -7.49 4.25 4.19
N ASP A 75 -7.90 4.57 2.96
CA ASP A 75 -9.18 4.15 2.39
C ASP A 75 -9.00 3.83 0.91
N PHE A 76 -9.63 2.75 0.43
CA PHE A 76 -9.55 2.33 -0.96
C PHE A 76 -10.92 1.92 -1.47
N SER A 77 -11.27 2.38 -2.67
CA SER A 77 -12.56 2.09 -3.33
C SER A 77 -12.42 1.73 -4.81
N GLY A 78 -11.18 1.62 -5.28
CA GLY A 78 -10.84 1.27 -6.66
C GLY A 78 -10.61 -0.23 -6.86
N VAL A 79 -9.78 -0.52 -7.85
CA VAL A 79 -9.35 -1.89 -8.18
C VAL A 79 -7.85 -2.01 -7.93
N PHE A 80 -7.43 -2.94 -7.09
CA PHE A 80 -6.02 -3.23 -6.82
C PHE A 80 -5.68 -4.64 -7.31
N ASP A 81 -4.89 -4.69 -8.38
CA ASP A 81 -4.29 -5.89 -8.93
C ASP A 81 -2.88 -6.05 -8.34
N GLY A 82 -2.71 -7.01 -7.42
CA GLY A 82 -1.41 -7.30 -6.82
C GLY A 82 -0.43 -7.98 -7.78
N ASN A 83 -0.91 -8.52 -8.91
CA ASN A 83 -0.11 -9.21 -9.92
C ASN A 83 0.86 -10.25 -9.34
N HIS A 84 0.50 -10.85 -8.20
CA HIS A 84 1.34 -11.74 -7.38
C HIS A 84 2.76 -11.20 -7.10
N GLN A 85 2.93 -9.88 -7.11
CA GLN A 85 4.19 -9.27 -6.69
C GLN A 85 4.33 -9.35 -5.17
N PRO A 86 5.49 -9.74 -4.63
CA PRO A 86 5.64 -9.92 -3.20
C PRO A 86 5.55 -8.59 -2.44
N ILE A 87 4.79 -8.60 -1.34
CA ILE A 87 4.83 -7.56 -0.31
C ILE A 87 5.45 -8.18 0.94
N ARG A 88 6.71 -7.86 1.22
CA ARG A 88 7.52 -8.50 2.25
C ARG A 88 7.68 -7.66 3.49
N ASN A 89 7.80 -8.36 4.63
CA ASN A 89 8.25 -7.80 5.90
C ASN A 89 7.41 -6.58 6.33
N LEU A 90 6.12 -6.57 5.97
CA LEU A 90 5.20 -5.51 6.35
C LEU A 90 5.06 -5.52 7.87
N ARG A 91 5.39 -4.38 8.51
CA ARG A 91 5.34 -4.25 9.95
C ARG A 91 4.40 -3.15 10.42
N PHE A 92 3.46 -3.53 11.28
CA PHE A 92 2.57 -2.58 11.97
C PHE A 92 2.85 -2.57 13.47
N ASP A 93 2.91 -1.36 14.02
CA ASP A 93 2.88 -1.09 15.46
C ASP A 93 1.86 0.02 15.67
N ASN A 94 0.58 -0.37 15.69
CA ASN A 94 -0.51 0.59 15.66
C ASN A 94 -1.72 0.11 16.46
N TYR A 95 -2.11 0.92 17.45
CA TYR A 95 -3.25 0.66 18.32
C TYR A 95 -4.53 1.42 17.90
N SER A 96 -4.56 1.99 16.70
CA SER A 96 -5.77 2.59 16.13
C SER A 96 -6.78 1.53 15.70
N GLU A 97 -7.99 1.99 15.38
CA GLU A 97 -9.00 1.15 14.74
C GLU A 97 -8.68 0.97 13.24
N ASN A 98 -9.10 -0.16 12.68
CA ASN A 98 -9.08 -0.47 11.24
C ASN A 98 -7.69 -0.33 10.60
N VAL A 99 -6.78 -1.24 10.98
CA VAL A 99 -5.40 -1.22 10.49
C VAL A 99 -5.14 -2.41 9.58
N GLY A 100 -4.49 -2.10 8.45
CA GLY A 100 -4.00 -3.05 7.47
C GLY A 100 -3.19 -2.34 6.39
N PHE A 101 -2.81 -3.07 5.35
CA PHE A 101 -2.25 -2.44 4.15
C PHE A 101 -3.24 -1.40 3.59
N PHE A 102 -4.53 -1.77 3.54
CA PHE A 102 -5.65 -0.85 3.43
C PHE A 102 -6.31 -0.67 4.82
N GLY A 103 -6.52 0.55 5.28
CA GLY A 103 -7.27 0.78 6.52
C GLY A 103 -8.71 0.34 6.34
N SER A 104 -9.36 0.91 5.32
CA SER A 104 -10.70 0.54 4.89
C SER A 104 -10.77 0.25 3.39
N ALA A 105 -11.54 -0.77 3.00
CA ALA A 105 -11.88 -1.07 1.62
C ALA A 105 -13.41 -0.95 1.44
N TYR A 106 -13.86 -0.06 0.55
CA TYR A 106 -15.28 0.25 0.33
C TYR A 106 -15.69 0.01 -1.11
N SER A 107 -16.55 -0.98 -1.36
CA SER A 107 -16.91 -1.37 -2.73
C SER A 107 -15.70 -1.58 -3.65
N ALA A 108 -14.57 -2.00 -3.05
CA ALA A 108 -13.31 -2.17 -3.74
C ALA A 108 -13.20 -3.57 -4.35
N GLU A 109 -12.37 -3.71 -5.37
CA GLU A 109 -11.94 -5.02 -5.88
C GLU A 109 -10.43 -5.18 -5.63
N ILE A 110 -10.03 -6.13 -4.79
CA ILE A 110 -8.63 -6.37 -4.45
C ILE A 110 -8.30 -7.83 -4.75
N TYR A 111 -7.30 -8.09 -5.58
CA TYR A 111 -6.98 -9.46 -5.97
C TYR A 111 -5.50 -9.71 -6.25
N ASP A 112 -5.14 -10.99 -6.19
CA ASP A 112 -3.80 -11.51 -6.54
C ASP A 112 -2.68 -10.82 -5.73
N VAL A 113 -2.93 -10.54 -4.44
CA VAL A 113 -2.00 -9.86 -3.51
C VAL A 113 -1.32 -10.86 -2.59
N ASP A 114 0.01 -10.85 -2.56
CA ASP A 114 0.79 -11.80 -1.76
C ASP A 114 1.66 -11.10 -0.69
N PHE A 115 1.32 -11.32 0.58
CA PHE A 115 2.11 -10.89 1.73
C PHE A 115 3.01 -12.02 2.23
N ILE A 116 4.27 -11.69 2.50
CA ILE A 116 5.28 -12.63 2.99
C ILE A 116 5.93 -12.09 4.26
N ALA A 117 5.86 -12.90 5.32
CA ALA A 117 6.38 -12.60 6.65
C ALA A 117 5.89 -11.25 7.23
N PRO A 118 4.59 -10.91 7.18
CA PRO A 118 4.11 -9.73 7.89
C PRO A 118 4.20 -9.95 9.41
N ASP A 119 4.65 -8.93 10.13
CA ASP A 119 4.78 -8.92 11.59
C ASP A 119 4.00 -7.73 12.15
N ALA A 120 2.92 -8.00 12.86
CA ALA A 120 1.95 -6.99 13.14
C ALA A 120 1.38 -7.04 14.55
N GLU A 121 1.32 -5.88 15.20
CA GLU A 121 0.65 -5.67 16.47
C GLU A 121 -0.46 -4.63 16.31
N GLY A 122 -1.68 -5.01 16.69
CA GLY A 122 -2.89 -4.23 16.43
C GLY A 122 -3.95 -4.33 17.52
N TYR A 123 -4.78 -3.28 17.65
CA TYR A 123 -5.82 -3.24 18.67
C TYR A 123 -7.19 -3.74 18.18
N MET A 124 -7.85 -3.01 17.28
CA MET A 124 -9.25 -3.29 16.88
C MET A 124 -9.44 -3.16 15.36
N GLY A 125 -10.06 -4.18 14.74
CA GLY A 125 -10.27 -4.19 13.30
C GLY A 125 -8.95 -4.39 12.56
N PHE A 126 -8.16 -5.38 12.96
CA PHE A 126 -6.80 -5.57 12.47
C PHE A 126 -6.72 -6.69 11.42
N GLY A 127 -6.33 -6.38 10.19
CA GLY A 127 -6.07 -7.40 9.16
C GLY A 127 -4.91 -7.02 8.26
N ILE A 128 -4.13 -7.99 7.80
CA ILE A 128 -2.91 -7.70 7.02
C ILE A 128 -3.27 -7.00 5.72
N LEU A 129 -4.26 -7.51 4.98
CA LEU A 129 -4.71 -6.89 3.74
C LEU A 129 -5.58 -5.66 4.04
N CYS A 130 -6.62 -5.80 4.86
CA CYS A 130 -7.43 -4.66 5.25
C CYS A 130 -7.93 -4.70 6.70
N GLY A 131 -8.06 -3.52 7.32
CA GLY A 131 -8.67 -3.40 8.64
C GLY A 131 -10.18 -3.62 8.60
N TYR A 132 -10.87 -2.86 7.77
CA TYR A 132 -12.32 -2.92 7.56
C TYR A 132 -12.66 -3.10 6.08
N ALA A 133 -13.46 -4.11 5.74
CA ALA A 133 -13.96 -4.34 4.39
C ALA A 133 -15.49 -4.17 4.36
N GLU A 134 -16.00 -3.33 3.48
CA GLU A 134 -17.44 -3.14 3.27
C GLU A 134 -17.81 -3.32 1.80
N THR A 135 -18.79 -4.20 1.57
CA THR A 135 -19.35 -4.52 0.25
C THR A 135 -18.29 -4.71 -0.85
N SER A 136 -17.10 -5.22 -0.48
CA SER A 136 -15.94 -5.34 -1.37
C SER A 136 -15.79 -6.75 -1.93
N ILE A 137 -14.92 -6.93 -2.91
CA ILE A 137 -14.54 -8.23 -3.47
C ILE A 137 -13.04 -8.42 -3.25
N ILE A 138 -12.66 -9.39 -2.41
CA ILE A 138 -11.28 -9.74 -2.12
C ILE A 138 -11.05 -11.18 -2.58
N ARG A 139 -10.12 -11.41 -3.51
CA ARG A 139 -9.90 -12.76 -4.05
C ARG A 139 -8.44 -13.11 -4.34
N HIS A 140 -8.08 -14.37 -4.12
CA HIS A 140 -6.76 -14.91 -4.44
C HIS A 140 -5.60 -14.20 -3.73
N CYS A 141 -5.84 -13.70 -2.52
CA CYS A 141 -4.78 -13.07 -1.73
C CYS A 141 -4.13 -14.09 -0.79
N THR A 142 -2.81 -14.05 -0.72
CA THR A 142 -2.03 -14.97 0.12
C THR A 142 -1.34 -14.19 1.22
N VAL A 143 -1.38 -14.72 2.44
CA VAL A 143 -0.59 -14.23 3.57
C VAL A 143 0.19 -15.41 4.13
N THR A 144 1.52 -15.31 4.13
CA THR A 144 2.40 -16.40 4.56
C THR A 144 3.38 -15.98 5.62
N ASP A 145 3.70 -16.91 6.54
CA ASP A 145 4.61 -16.69 7.67
C ASP A 145 4.22 -15.48 8.53
N MET A 146 2.90 -15.25 8.69
CA MET A 146 2.39 -14.13 9.45
C MET A 146 2.63 -14.30 10.95
N LYS A 147 2.99 -13.22 11.62
CA LYS A 147 2.89 -13.06 13.06
C LYS A 147 1.98 -11.88 13.35
N MET A 148 0.90 -12.14 14.08
CA MET A 148 -0.07 -11.11 14.44
C MET A 148 -0.38 -11.20 15.94
N MET A 149 -0.27 -10.08 16.64
CA MET A 149 -0.82 -9.91 17.99
C MET A 149 -2.01 -8.96 17.92
N ALA A 150 -3.18 -9.43 18.34
CA ALA A 150 -4.44 -8.71 18.23
C ALA A 150 -5.16 -8.64 19.58
N HIS A 151 -5.75 -7.48 19.92
CA HIS A 151 -6.43 -7.30 21.21
C HIS A 151 -7.96 -7.38 21.16
N ARG A 152 -8.58 -7.26 19.98
CA ARG A 152 -10.05 -7.34 19.80
C ARG A 152 -10.45 -8.11 18.53
N TYR A 153 -10.79 -7.40 17.46
CA TYR A 153 -11.22 -7.99 16.19
C TYR A 153 -10.03 -8.06 15.25
N ALA A 154 -9.69 -9.26 14.80
CA ALA A 154 -8.61 -9.47 13.86
C ALA A 154 -8.86 -10.66 12.93
N GLY A 155 -8.22 -10.60 11.76
CA GLY A 155 -8.22 -11.67 10.78
C GLY A 155 -7.05 -11.52 9.82
N GLY A 156 -6.50 -12.65 9.34
CA GLY A 156 -5.31 -12.62 8.48
C GLY A 156 -5.50 -11.84 7.18
N ILE A 157 -6.73 -11.79 6.63
CA ILE A 157 -7.07 -10.99 5.45
C ILE A 157 -7.73 -9.67 5.87
N ALA A 158 -8.93 -9.77 6.47
CA ALA A 158 -9.72 -8.63 6.91
C ALA A 158 -9.94 -8.67 8.43
N GLY A 159 -9.79 -7.54 9.10
CA GLY A 159 -10.05 -7.42 10.55
C GLY A 159 -11.53 -7.44 10.90
N TYR A 160 -12.35 -6.73 10.11
CA TYR A 160 -13.80 -6.74 10.18
C TYR A 160 -14.38 -6.69 8.77
N ASP A 161 -15.40 -7.53 8.51
CA ASP A 161 -16.12 -7.55 7.24
C ASP A 161 -17.59 -7.15 7.43
N SER A 162 -18.08 -6.31 6.53
CA SER A 162 -19.46 -5.84 6.42
C SER A 162 -19.98 -6.12 5.01
N GLY A 163 -20.33 -7.37 4.73
CA GLY A 163 -21.00 -7.77 3.49
C GLY A 163 -20.10 -7.86 2.26
N SER A 164 -18.79 -8.08 2.43
CA SER A 164 -17.87 -8.33 1.33
C SER A 164 -17.87 -9.80 0.92
N THR A 165 -17.28 -10.09 -0.24
CA THR A 165 -16.99 -11.45 -0.70
C THR A 165 -15.49 -11.69 -0.62
N ILE A 166 -15.06 -12.60 0.26
CA ILE A 166 -13.65 -12.98 0.43
C ILE A 166 -13.48 -14.44 -0.04
N THR A 167 -12.77 -14.68 -1.14
CA THR A 167 -12.71 -16.01 -1.78
C THR A 167 -11.31 -16.39 -2.26
N GLY A 168 -10.98 -17.68 -2.25
CA GLY A 168 -9.68 -18.17 -2.74
C GLY A 168 -8.45 -17.58 -2.04
N CYS A 169 -8.61 -17.01 -0.84
CA CYS A 169 -7.52 -16.46 -0.06
C CYS A 169 -6.90 -17.53 0.85
N VAL A 170 -5.59 -17.43 1.08
CA VAL A 170 -4.84 -18.38 1.92
C VAL A 170 -4.09 -17.60 2.99
N VAL A 171 -4.20 -18.05 4.24
CA VAL A 171 -3.46 -17.48 5.37
C VAL A 171 -2.69 -18.59 6.06
N SER A 172 -1.39 -18.37 6.30
CA SER A 172 -0.55 -19.22 7.13
C SER A 172 0.30 -18.36 8.06
N GLY A 173 0.39 -18.78 9.32
CA GLY A 173 1.03 -18.02 10.38
C GLY A 173 0.28 -18.17 11.70
N GLU A 174 0.62 -17.32 12.66
CA GLU A 174 0.07 -17.30 13.99
C GLU A 174 -0.65 -15.98 14.27
N ILE A 175 -1.84 -16.08 14.85
CA ILE A 175 -2.55 -14.96 15.48
C ILE A 175 -2.58 -15.26 16.98
N THR A 176 -2.05 -14.34 17.78
CA THR A 176 -2.06 -14.36 19.24
C THR A 176 -2.86 -13.18 19.79
N GLY A 177 -3.38 -13.28 21.01
CA GLY A 177 -4.24 -12.26 21.61
C GLY A 177 -4.86 -12.68 22.92
#